data_AF-A0A9R1PTH3-F1
#
_entry.id   AF-A0A9R1PTH3-F1
#
_cell.length_a   1.000
_cell.length_b   1.000
_cell.length_c   1.000
_cell.angle_alpha   90.00
_cell.angle_beta   90.00
_cell.angle_gamma   90.00
#
_symmetry.space_group_name_H-M   'P 1'
#
loop_
_entity.id
_entity.type
_entity.pdbx_description
1 polymer ?
#
loop_
_entity_poly.entity_id
_entity_poly.type
_entity_poly.pdbx_seq_one_letter_code
_entity_poly.pdbx_strand_id
1 'polypeptide(L)'
;MGSACSRNRGQVVHEDQLYSVKFSKSGSFKWLLHTLSRSSSDVLRKAQGPGPGRRPSLVELCVARVREDISRYSDFSMLPRDLSQQIFNELVRCSYITEELLGAFRDCALQDICLDEYPGVKDAWMEVIASQGQSLLSVDISCSDVTDSGLNLLKDCSNMQSLACNYCDRISEHGLKTVSGLSNLTSLSLKKCAAVTAEGAKAFAKLVNLVNLDLERCPKIHGGLVHLKGLRKLETLNMRYCNGITDSDMKYLSGYNSSMASLNQPMFSYILIYNAMPFSLCRFYELERVATVLLQNK
;
A
#
# COMPACT_ATOMS: atom_id res chain seq x y z
N MET A 1 31.94 -22.34 -56.39
CA MET A 1 32.23 -23.56 -55.61
C MET A 1 31.54 -23.41 -54.26
N GLY A 2 30.68 -24.36 -53.88
CA GLY A 2 30.17 -24.49 -52.50
C GLY A 2 28.77 -23.91 -52.23
N SER A 3 27.74 -24.64 -52.65
CA SER A 3 26.36 -24.57 -52.15
C SER A 3 26.20 -25.37 -50.84
N ALA A 4 25.28 -24.98 -49.95
CA ALA A 4 24.36 -25.83 -49.12
C ALA A 4 23.81 -24.97 -47.96
N CYS A 5 22.51 -24.68 -47.75
CA CYS A 5 21.25 -25.46 -47.75
C CYS A 5 21.15 -26.59 -46.71
N SER A 6 20.38 -26.37 -45.63
CA SER A 6 19.24 -27.22 -45.17
C SER A 6 18.76 -26.78 -43.77
N ARG A 7 17.47 -26.45 -43.58
CA ARG A 7 16.35 -27.36 -43.16
C ARG A 7 16.60 -27.97 -41.76
N ASN A 8 15.67 -28.00 -40.80
CA ASN A 8 14.24 -28.29 -40.93
C ASN A 8 13.49 -28.02 -39.59
N ARG A 9 12.19 -27.69 -39.74
CA ARG A 9 11.01 -27.97 -38.90
C ARG A 9 11.16 -28.50 -37.46
N GLY A 10 10.40 -27.86 -36.57
CA GLY A 10 9.81 -28.48 -35.37
C GLY A 10 8.72 -27.57 -34.79
N GLN A 11 7.47 -27.91 -35.05
CA GLN A 11 6.27 -27.31 -34.47
C GLN A 11 5.83 -28.20 -33.29
N VAL A 12 5.03 -27.65 -32.36
CA VAL A 12 3.96 -28.31 -31.57
C VAL A 12 4.11 -28.28 -30.01
N VAL A 13 3.03 -27.77 -29.40
CA VAL A 13 2.44 -27.83 -28.02
C VAL A 13 2.85 -26.90 -26.87
N HIS A 14 1.83 -26.15 -26.43
CA HIS A 14 1.46 -25.65 -25.08
C HIS A 14 2.03 -26.37 -23.86
N GLU A 15 2.27 -25.61 -22.78
CA GLU A 15 1.60 -25.86 -21.48
C GLU A 15 1.63 -24.60 -20.59
N ASP A 16 0.43 -24.15 -20.21
CA ASP A 16 0.17 -23.15 -19.18
C ASP A 16 0.59 -23.69 -17.81
N GLN A 17 1.30 -22.89 -17.01
CA GLN A 17 1.42 -23.15 -15.57
C GLN A 17 1.06 -21.90 -14.75
N LEU A 18 -0.11 -22.02 -14.12
CA LEU A 18 -0.64 -21.16 -13.06
C LEU A 18 0.36 -21.03 -11.91
N TYR A 19 0.71 -19.80 -11.55
CA TYR A 19 1.32 -19.52 -10.26
C TYR A 19 0.22 -19.22 -9.23
N SER A 20 0.03 -20.18 -8.32
CA SER A 20 -0.78 -20.06 -7.10
C SER A 20 -0.03 -19.21 -6.08
N VAL A 21 -0.46 -17.96 -5.89
CA VAL A 21 0.07 -17.07 -4.86
C VAL A 21 -0.68 -17.31 -3.55
N LYS A 22 0.03 -17.89 -2.57
CA LYS A 22 -0.46 -18.08 -1.19
C LYS A 22 -0.38 -16.75 -0.44
N PHE A 23 -1.55 -16.25 -0.03
CA PHE A 23 -1.72 -15.07 0.81
C PHE A 23 -1.06 -15.23 2.18
N SER A 24 -0.16 -14.30 2.50
CA SER A 24 0.37 -14.12 3.85
C SER A 24 -0.52 -13.13 4.60
N LYS A 25 -1.36 -13.63 5.51
CA LYS A 25 -2.14 -12.78 6.42
C LYS A 25 -1.19 -12.11 7.42
N SER A 26 -0.86 -10.84 7.21
CA SER A 26 -0.28 -9.98 8.25
C SER A 26 -1.38 -9.07 8.79
N GLY A 27 -1.81 -9.34 10.02
CA GLY A 27 -2.84 -8.56 10.70
C GLY A 27 -2.27 -7.28 11.29
N SER A 28 -2.89 -6.13 10.96
CA SER A 28 -3.32 -5.13 11.94
C SER A 28 -4.08 -4.01 11.23
N PHE A 29 -5.37 -4.24 10.92
CA PHE A 29 -6.29 -3.22 10.37
C PHE A 29 -7.56 -3.13 11.23
N LYS A 30 -7.41 -2.99 12.55
CA LYS A 30 -8.58 -2.82 13.43
C LYS A 30 -9.22 -1.42 13.35
N TRP A 31 -8.50 -0.42 12.82
CA TRP A 31 -8.98 0.97 12.83
C TRP A 31 -9.69 1.41 11.53
N LEU A 32 -9.40 0.78 10.39
CA LEU A 32 -10.20 0.95 9.16
C LEU A 32 -11.63 0.40 9.30
N LEU A 33 -11.92 -0.35 10.37
CA LEU A 33 -13.24 -0.95 10.62
C LEU A 33 -14.22 -0.03 11.36
N HIS A 34 -13.79 1.10 11.91
CA HIS A 34 -14.69 1.95 12.71
C HIS A 34 -15.47 3.01 11.93
N THR A 35 -15.16 3.23 10.64
CA THR A 35 -15.95 4.08 9.72
C THR A 35 -16.79 3.28 8.72
N LEU A 36 -16.75 1.95 8.76
CA LEU A 36 -17.62 1.09 7.97
C LEU A 36 -18.36 0.11 8.88
N SER A 37 -19.61 0.41 9.19
CA SER A 37 -20.54 -0.60 9.68
C SER A 37 -20.73 -1.67 8.58
N ARG A 38 -19.88 -2.70 8.60
CA ARG A 38 -20.16 -4.00 8.00
C ARG A 38 -20.02 -5.05 9.10
N SER A 39 -21.16 -5.63 9.47
CA SER A 39 -21.27 -6.76 10.38
C SER A 39 -20.24 -7.84 10.04
N SER A 40 -19.43 -8.21 11.04
CA SER A 40 -18.33 -9.18 10.93
C SER A 40 -18.80 -10.65 10.82
N SER A 41 -20.10 -10.89 10.60
CA SER A 41 -20.67 -12.24 10.47
C SER A 41 -20.77 -12.76 9.02
N ASP A 42 -20.49 -11.95 7.99
CA ASP A 42 -20.62 -12.38 6.58
C ASP A 42 -19.31 -12.82 5.90
N VAL A 43 -18.15 -12.64 6.55
CA VAL A 43 -16.83 -12.89 5.93
C VAL A 43 -16.44 -14.37 5.88
N LEU A 44 -17.17 -15.25 6.58
CA LEU A 44 -17.01 -16.71 6.47
C LEU A 44 -17.90 -17.36 5.39
N ARG A 45 -18.72 -16.58 4.66
CA ARG A 45 -19.58 -17.09 3.58
C ARG A 45 -19.09 -16.83 2.15
N LYS A 46 -18.02 -16.05 1.94
CA LYS A 46 -17.55 -15.65 0.59
C LYS A 46 -16.28 -16.34 0.09
N ALA A 47 -15.75 -17.33 0.81
CA ALA A 47 -14.65 -18.18 0.33
C ALA A 47 -15.12 -19.47 -0.39
N GLN A 48 -16.42 -19.64 -0.56
CA GLN A 48 -16.98 -20.64 -1.48
C GLN A 48 -17.26 -19.94 -2.80
N GLY A 49 -16.84 -20.53 -3.92
CA GLY A 49 -17.25 -20.07 -5.26
C GLY A 49 -18.77 -19.93 -5.38
N PRO A 50 -19.29 -19.37 -6.49
CA PRO A 50 -20.72 -19.16 -6.64
C PRO A 50 -21.44 -20.51 -6.49
N GLY A 51 -22.09 -20.70 -5.33
CA GLY A 51 -22.96 -21.85 -5.13
C GLY A 51 -24.05 -21.82 -6.21
N PRO A 52 -24.42 -22.98 -6.77
CA PRO A 52 -25.44 -23.02 -7.82
C PRO A 52 -26.75 -22.45 -7.26
N GLY A 53 -27.17 -21.28 -7.74
CA GLY A 53 -28.44 -20.66 -7.39
C GLY A 53 -28.42 -19.24 -6.82
N ARG A 54 -27.25 -18.61 -6.58
CA ARG A 54 -27.23 -17.18 -6.18
C ARG A 54 -27.43 -16.29 -7.40
N ARG A 55 -28.51 -15.51 -7.43
CA ARG A 55 -28.70 -14.45 -8.44
C ARG A 55 -27.65 -13.35 -8.22
N PRO A 56 -26.91 -12.95 -9.27
CA PRO A 56 -25.95 -11.87 -9.15
C PRO A 56 -26.68 -10.55 -8.83
N SER A 57 -26.09 -9.75 -7.95
CA SER A 57 -26.55 -8.39 -7.67
C SER A 57 -26.39 -7.49 -8.91
N LEU A 58 -27.13 -6.37 -8.95
CA LEU A 58 -26.98 -5.38 -10.02
C LEU A 58 -25.53 -4.90 -10.16
N VAL A 59 -24.81 -4.75 -9.05
CA VAL A 59 -23.39 -4.36 -9.03
C VAL A 59 -22.52 -5.45 -9.65
N GLU A 60 -22.73 -6.72 -9.29
CA GLU A 60 -22.01 -7.85 -9.87
C GLU A 60 -22.26 -7.95 -11.40
N LEU A 61 -23.48 -7.66 -11.84
CA LEU A 61 -23.83 -7.59 -13.27
C LEU A 61 -23.18 -6.38 -13.97
N CYS A 62 -23.20 -5.19 -13.35
CA CYS A 62 -22.53 -4.00 -13.87
C CYS A 62 -21.03 -4.24 -14.01
N VAL A 63 -20.39 -4.84 -13.00
CA VAL A 63 -18.96 -5.17 -13.04
C VAL A 63 -18.68 -6.21 -14.10
N ALA A 64 -19.48 -7.30 -14.18
CA ALA A 64 -19.33 -8.29 -15.24
C ALA A 64 -19.44 -7.64 -16.63
N ARG A 65 -20.38 -6.71 -16.80
CA ARG A 65 -20.58 -6.00 -18.06
C ARG A 65 -19.44 -5.04 -18.40
N VAL A 66 -18.91 -4.31 -17.43
CA VAL A 66 -17.72 -3.45 -17.59
C VAL A 66 -16.50 -4.27 -17.96
N ARG A 67 -16.36 -5.48 -17.40
CA ARG A 67 -15.28 -6.42 -17.76
C ARG A 67 -15.39 -6.95 -19.18
N GLU A 68 -16.61 -7.13 -19.70
CA GLU A 68 -16.82 -7.62 -21.07
C GLU A 68 -16.53 -6.58 -22.16
N ASP A 69 -16.81 -5.29 -21.92
CA ASP A 69 -16.57 -4.21 -22.90
C ASP A 69 -15.94 -2.97 -22.27
N ILE A 70 -14.72 -3.09 -21.76
CA ILE A 70 -14.00 -1.98 -21.09
C ILE A 70 -13.88 -0.74 -21.98
N SER A 71 -13.67 -0.92 -23.28
CA SER A 71 -13.50 0.16 -24.26
C SER A 71 -14.75 0.98 -24.51
N ARG A 72 -15.93 0.53 -24.04
CA ARG A 72 -17.19 1.27 -24.16
C ARG A 72 -17.45 2.18 -22.98
N TYR A 73 -16.74 2.02 -21.87
CA TYR A 73 -16.97 2.78 -20.64
C TYR A 73 -15.82 3.76 -20.41
N SER A 74 -15.95 4.95 -21.01
CA SER A 74 -14.98 6.03 -20.85
C SER A 74 -15.29 6.98 -19.70
N ASP A 75 -16.49 6.88 -19.11
CA ASP A 75 -16.95 7.81 -18.07
C ASP A 75 -17.99 7.16 -17.15
N PHE A 76 -17.77 7.26 -15.84
CA PHE A 76 -18.70 6.82 -14.78
C PHE A 76 -19.27 8.00 -13.96
N SER A 77 -19.00 9.25 -14.33
CA SER A 77 -19.42 10.46 -13.60
C SER A 77 -20.95 10.59 -13.45
N MET A 78 -21.72 10.01 -14.37
CA MET A 78 -23.18 10.02 -14.34
C MET A 78 -23.77 9.06 -13.29
N LEU A 79 -22.98 8.13 -12.78
CA LEU A 79 -23.45 7.17 -11.79
C LEU A 79 -23.46 7.83 -10.40
N PRO A 80 -24.43 7.45 -9.53
CA PRO A 80 -24.36 7.82 -8.13
C PRO A 80 -23.04 7.35 -7.52
N ARG A 81 -22.39 8.22 -6.73
CA ARG A 81 -21.10 7.93 -6.07
C ARG A 81 -21.03 6.53 -5.45
N ASP A 82 -22.07 6.11 -4.75
CA ASP A 82 -22.08 4.82 -4.05
C ASP A 82 -21.98 3.63 -5.02
N LEU A 83 -22.50 3.79 -6.24
CA LEU A 83 -22.39 2.79 -7.30
C LEU A 83 -21.00 2.86 -7.95
N SER A 84 -20.50 4.05 -8.28
CA SER A 84 -19.14 4.23 -8.81
C SER A 84 -18.09 3.66 -7.86
N GLN A 85 -18.24 3.91 -6.55
CA GLN A 85 -17.38 3.37 -5.50
C GLN A 85 -17.43 1.85 -5.45
N GLN A 86 -18.62 1.25 -5.56
CA GLN A 86 -18.75 -0.22 -5.57
C GLN A 86 -18.13 -0.85 -6.81
N ILE A 87 -18.33 -0.25 -7.99
CA ILE A 87 -17.72 -0.71 -9.24
C ILE A 87 -16.20 -0.60 -9.14
N PHE A 88 -15.68 0.55 -8.70
CA PHE A 88 -14.25 0.78 -8.49
C PHE A 88 -13.64 -0.28 -7.57
N ASN A 89 -14.22 -0.47 -6.38
CA ASN A 89 -13.72 -1.43 -5.38
C ASN A 89 -13.68 -2.86 -5.93
N GLU A 90 -14.69 -3.26 -6.68
CA GLU A 90 -14.75 -4.61 -7.26
C GLU A 90 -13.74 -4.78 -8.40
N LEU A 91 -13.52 -3.75 -9.23
CA LEU A 91 -12.51 -3.77 -10.28
C LEU A 91 -11.09 -3.85 -9.70
N VAL A 92 -10.80 -3.11 -8.63
CA VAL A 92 -9.53 -3.23 -7.89
C VAL A 92 -9.38 -4.64 -7.32
N ARG A 93 -10.42 -5.17 -6.66
CA ARG A 93 -10.42 -6.53 -6.09
C ARG A 93 -10.17 -7.62 -7.12
N CYS A 94 -10.58 -7.39 -8.36
CA CYS A 94 -10.36 -8.30 -9.49
C CYS A 94 -9.06 -8.03 -10.25
N SER A 95 -8.20 -7.11 -9.80
CA SER A 95 -6.97 -6.71 -10.48
C SER A 95 -7.22 -6.28 -11.93
N TYR A 96 -8.31 -5.55 -12.16
CA TYR A 96 -8.83 -5.23 -13.50
C TYR A 96 -8.79 -3.74 -13.88
N ILE A 97 -8.36 -2.87 -12.97
CA ILE A 97 -8.10 -1.46 -13.28
C ILE A 97 -6.80 -1.32 -14.07
N THR A 98 -6.89 -0.67 -15.23
CA THR A 98 -5.76 -0.13 -16.00
C THR A 98 -5.74 1.39 -15.86
N GLU A 99 -4.70 2.05 -16.34
CA GLU A 99 -4.61 3.52 -16.33
C GLU A 99 -5.75 4.18 -17.13
N GLU A 100 -6.09 3.61 -18.28
CA GLU A 100 -7.17 4.09 -19.14
C GLU A 100 -8.53 3.97 -18.46
N LEU A 101 -8.80 2.81 -17.84
CA LEU A 101 -10.05 2.57 -17.12
C LEU A 101 -10.15 3.41 -15.85
N LEU A 102 -9.02 3.62 -15.15
CA LEU A 102 -8.99 4.53 -14.01
C LEU A 102 -9.45 5.93 -14.44
N GLY A 103 -9.06 6.39 -15.63
CA GLY A 103 -9.51 7.65 -16.22
C GLY A 103 -11.04 7.84 -16.25
N ALA A 104 -11.82 6.75 -16.38
CA ALA A 104 -13.27 6.80 -16.35
C ALA A 104 -13.86 7.20 -14.97
N PHE A 105 -13.05 7.19 -13.92
CA PHE A 105 -13.45 7.56 -12.55
C PHE A 105 -13.10 9.01 -12.16
N ARG A 106 -12.55 9.83 -13.06
CA ARG A 106 -12.00 11.17 -12.75
C ARG A 106 -12.97 12.08 -11.98
N ASP A 107 -14.27 11.97 -12.22
CA ASP A 107 -15.28 12.84 -11.59
C ASP A 107 -16.40 12.02 -10.91
N CYS A 108 -16.03 10.88 -10.31
CA CYS A 108 -16.99 9.99 -9.63
C CYS A 108 -17.24 10.34 -8.16
N ALA A 109 -16.55 11.35 -7.62
CA ALA A 109 -16.58 11.74 -6.22
C ALA A 109 -16.30 10.55 -5.27
N LEU A 110 -15.33 9.70 -5.62
CA LEU A 110 -14.93 8.55 -4.80
C LEU A 110 -14.44 9.03 -3.41
N GLN A 111 -14.70 8.24 -2.39
CA GLN A 111 -14.31 8.52 -1.01
C GLN A 111 -13.10 7.69 -0.58
N ASP A 112 -13.12 6.41 -0.92
CA ASP A 112 -12.11 5.45 -0.47
C ASP A 112 -11.41 4.83 -1.67
N ILE A 113 -10.12 5.10 -1.80
CA ILE A 113 -9.30 4.50 -2.85
C ILE A 113 -8.24 3.64 -2.18
N CYS A 114 -8.49 2.33 -2.16
CA CYS A 114 -7.58 1.35 -1.59
C CYS A 114 -6.97 0.52 -2.71
N LEU A 115 -5.71 0.80 -3.05
CA LEU A 115 -4.95 0.07 -4.06
C LEU A 115 -4.05 -0.98 -3.39
N ASP A 116 -3.50 -0.71 -2.20
CA ASP A 116 -2.57 -1.65 -1.53
C ASP A 116 -1.49 -2.12 -2.52
N GLU A 117 -1.11 -3.40 -2.54
CA GLU A 117 -0.11 -4.00 -3.46
C GLU A 117 -0.54 -4.05 -4.95
N TYR A 118 -1.41 -3.15 -5.42
CA TYR A 118 -1.84 -3.12 -6.81
C TYR A 118 -0.66 -2.83 -7.77
N PRO A 119 -0.44 -3.65 -8.81
CA PRO A 119 0.71 -3.50 -9.68
C PRO A 119 0.59 -2.26 -10.57
N GLY A 120 1.69 -1.52 -10.74
CA GLY A 120 1.80 -0.45 -11.73
C GLY A 120 1.28 0.92 -11.29
N VAL A 121 0.88 1.08 -10.03
CA VAL A 121 0.45 2.38 -9.47
C VAL A 121 1.62 3.36 -9.46
N LYS A 122 1.45 4.49 -10.15
CA LYS A 122 2.46 5.56 -10.36
C LYS A 122 1.80 6.94 -10.31
N ASP A 123 2.59 8.00 -10.45
CA ASP A 123 2.12 9.39 -10.40
C ASP A 123 0.97 9.72 -11.36
N ALA A 124 0.90 9.08 -12.54
CA ALA A 124 -0.21 9.28 -13.48
C ALA A 124 -1.58 8.89 -12.86
N TRP A 125 -1.62 7.85 -12.02
CA TRP A 125 -2.84 7.42 -11.34
C TRP A 125 -3.26 8.44 -10.28
N MET A 126 -2.29 9.13 -9.68
CA MET A 126 -2.54 10.13 -8.66
C MET A 126 -3.30 11.34 -9.19
N GLU A 127 -3.26 11.64 -10.49
CA GLU A 127 -4.08 12.70 -11.08
C GLU A 127 -5.58 12.40 -10.97
N VAL A 128 -5.98 11.15 -11.21
CA VAL A 128 -7.37 10.70 -11.11
C VAL A 128 -7.79 10.56 -9.65
N ILE A 129 -6.87 10.13 -8.79
CA ILE A 129 -7.14 10.06 -7.34
C ILE A 129 -7.35 11.47 -6.78
N ALA A 130 -6.50 12.42 -7.16
CA ALA A 130 -6.59 13.81 -6.71
C ALA A 130 -7.83 14.54 -7.28
N SER A 131 -8.31 14.17 -8.48
CA SER A 131 -9.48 14.81 -9.08
C SER A 131 -10.78 14.57 -8.31
N GLN A 132 -10.82 13.57 -7.42
CA GLN A 132 -11.94 13.38 -6.48
C GLN A 132 -12.08 14.57 -5.50
N GLY A 133 -10.99 15.31 -5.27
CA GLY A 133 -10.98 16.57 -4.53
C GLY A 133 -11.49 16.41 -3.09
N GLN A 134 -12.56 17.10 -2.76
CA GLN A 134 -13.11 17.14 -1.40
C GLN A 134 -13.94 15.90 -1.02
N SER A 135 -14.26 15.01 -1.96
CA SER A 135 -14.93 13.75 -1.60
C SER A 135 -13.98 12.75 -0.98
N LEU A 136 -12.68 12.86 -1.26
CA LEU A 136 -11.69 11.85 -0.89
C LEU A 136 -11.44 11.85 0.62
N LEU A 137 -11.67 10.70 1.25
CA LEU A 137 -11.53 10.48 2.70
C LEU A 137 -10.38 9.53 3.03
N SER A 138 -10.15 8.50 2.21
CA SER A 138 -9.11 7.51 2.44
C SER A 138 -8.35 7.16 1.17
N VAL A 139 -7.02 7.16 1.26
CA VAL A 139 -6.12 6.69 0.18
C VAL A 139 -5.13 5.68 0.74
N ASP A 140 -5.06 4.52 0.12
CA ASP A 140 -3.99 3.54 0.31
C ASP A 140 -3.30 3.27 -1.02
N ILE A 141 -2.04 3.72 -1.12
CA ILE A 141 -1.15 3.54 -2.27
C ILE A 141 0.11 2.78 -1.84
N SER A 142 0.00 1.93 -0.81
CA SER A 142 1.10 1.10 -0.33
C SER A 142 1.75 0.30 -1.47
N CYS A 143 3.05 0.00 -1.38
CA CYS A 143 3.78 -0.80 -2.37
C CYS A 143 3.74 -0.24 -3.82
N SER A 144 3.43 1.05 -3.99
CA SER A 144 3.40 1.71 -5.29
C SER A 144 4.75 2.35 -5.67
N ASP A 145 4.88 2.70 -6.96
CA ASP A 145 5.99 3.47 -7.52
C ASP A 145 5.71 5.00 -7.50
N VAL A 146 4.76 5.45 -6.67
CA VAL A 146 4.43 6.88 -6.52
C VAL A 146 5.60 7.65 -5.93
N THR A 147 5.89 8.81 -6.50
CA THR A 147 6.96 9.72 -6.07
C THR A 147 6.41 10.92 -5.30
N ASP A 148 7.30 11.80 -4.85
CA ASP A 148 6.93 13.09 -4.25
C ASP A 148 5.98 13.91 -5.14
N SER A 149 6.13 13.83 -6.46
CA SER A 149 5.29 14.56 -7.42
C SER A 149 3.86 14.06 -7.39
N GLY A 150 3.64 12.74 -7.46
CA GLY A 150 2.32 12.14 -7.36
C GLY A 150 1.67 12.38 -6.01
N LEU A 151 2.43 12.27 -4.91
CA LEU A 151 1.92 12.56 -3.58
C LEU A 151 1.49 14.02 -3.43
N ASN A 152 2.24 14.97 -4.00
CA ASN A 152 1.93 16.40 -3.98
C ASN A 152 0.61 16.77 -4.67
N LEU A 153 0.08 15.92 -5.55
CA LEU A 153 -1.25 16.13 -6.15
C LEU A 153 -2.37 16.06 -5.11
N LEU A 154 -2.18 15.35 -3.99
CA LEU A 154 -3.18 15.23 -2.93
C LEU A 154 -3.28 16.48 -2.03
N LYS A 155 -2.44 17.51 -2.23
CA LYS A 155 -2.36 18.69 -1.34
C LYS A 155 -3.71 19.40 -1.11
N ASP A 156 -4.60 19.34 -2.10
CA ASP A 156 -5.89 20.04 -2.07
C ASP A 156 -7.06 19.13 -1.61
N CYS A 157 -6.80 17.83 -1.36
CA CYS A 157 -7.78 16.87 -0.83
C CYS A 157 -7.98 17.06 0.68
N SER A 158 -8.46 18.23 1.09
CA SER A 158 -8.42 18.70 2.47
C SER A 158 -9.30 17.90 3.45
N ASN A 159 -10.30 17.14 2.95
CA ASN A 159 -11.15 16.27 3.76
C ASN A 159 -10.55 14.90 4.08
N MET A 160 -9.35 14.61 3.58
CA MET A 160 -8.69 13.32 3.78
C MET A 160 -8.49 13.02 5.27
N GLN A 161 -8.93 11.83 5.69
CA GLN A 161 -8.86 11.33 7.06
C GLN A 161 -7.84 10.20 7.21
N SER A 162 -7.60 9.42 6.16
CA SER A 162 -6.69 8.29 6.18
C SER A 162 -5.76 8.29 4.98
N LEU A 163 -4.46 8.12 5.24
CA LEU A 163 -3.43 7.94 4.21
C LEU A 163 -2.50 6.79 4.57
N ALA A 164 -2.28 5.88 3.63
CA ALA A 164 -1.28 4.83 3.73
C ALA A 164 -0.34 4.85 2.52
N CYS A 165 0.95 5.00 2.80
CA CYS A 165 2.05 4.93 1.82
C CYS A 165 3.11 3.95 2.33
N ASN A 166 2.68 2.74 2.71
CA ASN A 166 3.59 1.73 3.23
C ASN A 166 4.48 1.20 2.11
N TYR A 167 5.75 0.92 2.39
CA TYR A 167 6.69 0.36 1.40
C TYR A 167 6.86 1.20 0.11
N CYS A 168 6.53 2.50 0.16
CA CYS A 168 6.75 3.43 -0.96
C CYS A 168 8.17 4.01 -0.91
N ASP A 169 9.12 3.33 -1.57
CA ASP A 169 10.55 3.68 -1.51
C ASP A 169 10.93 4.95 -2.29
N ARG A 170 10.04 5.45 -3.16
CA ARG A 170 10.27 6.65 -3.98
C ARG A 170 9.74 7.95 -3.37
N ILE A 171 9.04 7.86 -2.24
CA ILE A 171 8.63 9.03 -1.46
C ILE A 171 9.81 9.43 -0.58
N SER A 172 10.17 10.71 -0.62
CA SER A 172 11.23 11.32 0.17
C SER A 172 10.65 12.25 1.25
N GLU A 173 11.54 12.86 2.04
CA GLU A 173 11.16 13.91 3.00
C GLU A 173 10.41 15.08 2.34
N HIS A 174 10.65 15.34 1.05
CA HIS A 174 9.94 16.36 0.30
C HIS A 174 8.47 16.00 0.11
N GLY A 175 8.16 14.75 -0.25
CA GLY A 175 6.78 14.27 -0.37
C GLY A 175 6.02 14.34 0.95
N LEU A 176 6.68 14.05 2.09
CA LEU A 176 6.06 14.19 3.41
C LEU A 176 5.63 15.62 3.74
N LYS A 177 6.24 16.66 3.13
CA LYS A 177 5.77 18.05 3.31
C LYS A 177 4.33 18.24 2.84
N THR A 178 3.91 17.53 1.80
CA THR A 178 2.50 17.52 1.34
C THR A 178 1.58 16.99 2.43
N VAL A 179 1.97 15.88 3.08
CA VAL A 179 1.18 15.26 4.16
C VAL A 179 0.92 16.26 5.28
N SER A 180 1.88 17.16 5.58
CA SER A 180 1.71 18.19 6.62
C SER A 180 0.55 19.18 6.37
N GLY A 181 0.07 19.29 5.13
CA GLY A 181 -1.08 20.10 4.75
C GLY A 181 -2.44 19.41 4.98
N LEU A 182 -2.45 18.09 5.13
CA LEU A 182 -3.65 17.27 5.29
C LEU A 182 -4.11 17.27 6.76
N SER A 183 -4.49 18.44 7.26
CA SER A 183 -4.77 18.68 8.69
C SER A 183 -5.95 17.87 9.27
N ASN A 184 -6.82 17.30 8.42
CA ASN A 184 -7.92 16.43 8.83
C ASN A 184 -7.53 14.96 8.95
N LEU A 185 -6.28 14.59 8.69
CA LEU A 185 -5.81 13.21 8.88
C LEU A 185 -5.98 12.77 10.34
N THR A 186 -6.67 11.64 10.50
CA THR A 186 -6.84 10.92 11.75
C THR A 186 -6.01 9.63 11.75
N SER A 187 -5.65 9.09 10.59
CA SER A 187 -4.85 7.89 10.43
C SER A 187 -3.76 8.08 9.38
N LEU A 188 -2.52 7.77 9.75
CA LEU A 188 -1.37 7.81 8.85
C LEU A 188 -0.51 6.55 9.02
N SER A 189 -0.25 5.84 7.93
CA SER A 189 0.61 4.66 7.90
C SER A 189 1.75 4.85 6.90
N LEU A 190 2.99 4.79 7.40
CA LEU A 190 4.23 4.97 6.63
C LEU A 190 5.21 3.83 6.91
N LYS A 191 4.70 2.59 7.00
CA LYS A 191 5.52 1.42 7.33
C LYS A 191 6.65 1.26 6.33
N LYS A 192 7.86 0.98 6.84
CA LYS A 192 9.06 0.80 6.03
C LYS A 192 9.27 1.94 5.02
N CYS A 193 8.91 3.17 5.38
CA CYS A 193 9.11 4.33 4.51
C CYS A 193 10.46 5.00 4.84
N ALA A 194 11.34 5.10 3.84
CA ALA A 194 12.67 5.68 4.01
C ALA A 194 12.66 7.20 4.27
N ALA A 195 11.58 7.89 3.90
CA ALA A 195 11.36 9.31 4.16
C ALA A 195 11.11 9.64 5.64
N VAL A 196 10.80 8.64 6.46
CA VAL A 196 10.55 8.81 7.90
C VAL A 196 11.89 8.93 8.63
N THR A 197 12.51 10.08 8.47
CA THR A 197 13.73 10.53 9.18
C THR A 197 13.38 11.52 10.29
N ALA A 198 14.38 11.97 11.07
CA ALA A 198 14.21 13.10 11.98
C ALA A 198 13.59 14.32 11.30
N GLU A 199 14.06 14.64 10.09
CA GLU A 199 13.62 15.82 9.33
C GLU A 199 12.30 15.60 8.62
N GLY A 200 12.06 14.40 8.09
CA GLY A 200 10.75 14.02 7.56
C GLY A 200 9.64 14.09 8.62
N ALA A 201 9.96 13.76 9.87
CA ALA A 201 9.01 13.80 10.99
C ALA A 201 8.46 15.20 11.30
N LYS A 202 9.12 16.28 10.84
CA LYS A 202 8.58 17.65 10.91
C LYS A 202 7.20 17.76 10.27
N ALA A 203 6.91 16.93 9.26
CA ALA A 203 5.61 16.89 8.61
C ALA A 203 4.47 16.53 9.56
N PHE A 204 4.73 15.70 10.57
CA PHE A 204 3.70 15.21 11.48
C PHE A 204 3.23 16.28 12.47
N ALA A 205 4.06 17.31 12.75
CA ALA A 205 3.78 18.32 13.77
C ALA A 205 2.47 19.10 13.55
N LYS A 206 1.99 19.18 12.30
CA LYS A 206 0.75 19.88 11.92
C LYS A 206 -0.49 18.98 11.89
N LEU A 207 -0.32 17.66 12.06
CA LEU A 207 -1.42 16.70 12.01
C LEU A 207 -2.15 16.63 13.37
N VAL A 208 -2.67 17.76 13.84
CA VAL A 208 -3.25 17.90 15.19
C VAL A 208 -4.47 17.02 15.44
N ASN A 209 -5.09 16.49 14.38
CA ASN A 209 -6.21 15.56 14.43
C ASN A 209 -5.82 14.09 14.39
N LEU A 210 -4.51 13.79 14.30
CA LEU A 210 -4.02 12.43 14.15
C LEU A 210 -4.32 11.60 15.40
N VAL A 211 -4.96 10.45 15.20
CA VAL A 211 -5.33 9.47 16.22
C VAL A 211 -4.44 8.23 16.12
N ASN A 212 -4.14 7.80 14.89
CA ASN A 212 -3.34 6.61 14.62
C ASN A 212 -2.13 6.96 13.75
N LEU A 213 -0.94 6.62 14.24
CA LEU A 213 0.31 6.77 13.51
C LEU A 213 1.08 5.45 13.49
N ASP A 214 1.27 4.88 12.31
CA ASP A 214 2.05 3.66 12.11
C ASP A 214 3.36 3.94 11.37
N LEU A 215 4.46 3.81 12.11
CA LEU A 215 5.84 4.00 11.65
C LEU A 215 6.64 2.69 11.75
N GLU A 216 5.99 1.53 11.72
CA GLU A 216 6.67 0.23 11.80
C GLU A 216 7.81 0.15 10.77
N ARG A 217 8.99 -0.35 11.18
CA ARG A 217 10.19 -0.51 10.33
C ARG A 217 10.70 0.80 9.73
N CYS A 218 10.58 1.93 10.43
CA CYS A 218 11.20 3.20 10.08
C CYS A 218 12.44 3.49 10.95
N PRO A 219 13.61 2.87 10.69
CA PRO A 219 14.78 2.97 11.58
C PRO A 219 15.40 4.37 11.65
N LYS A 220 15.13 5.24 10.67
CA LYS A 220 15.73 6.59 10.56
C LYS A 220 15.00 7.67 11.38
N ILE A 221 13.92 7.32 12.07
CA ILE A 221 13.08 8.26 12.84
C ILE A 221 13.73 8.80 14.12
N HIS A 222 14.88 8.25 14.52
CA HIS A 222 15.64 8.71 15.69
C HIS A 222 15.81 10.25 15.67
N GLY A 223 15.53 10.91 16.79
CA GLY A 223 15.51 12.37 16.92
C GLY A 223 14.21 13.05 16.45
N GLY A 224 13.39 12.38 15.64
CA GLY A 224 12.16 12.94 15.06
C GLY A 224 10.94 12.93 15.98
N LEU A 225 10.93 12.12 17.04
CA LEU A 225 9.77 11.99 17.95
C LEU A 225 9.44 13.29 18.69
N VAL A 226 10.37 14.24 18.76
CA VAL A 226 10.12 15.60 19.27
C VAL A 226 8.97 16.30 18.55
N HIS A 227 8.77 16.00 17.26
CA HIS A 227 7.71 16.57 16.44
C HIS A 227 6.32 15.99 16.74
N LEU A 228 6.24 14.89 17.49
CA LEU A 228 4.98 14.31 17.91
C LEU A 228 4.40 14.97 19.16
N LYS A 229 5.15 15.80 19.91
CA LYS A 229 4.70 16.38 21.20
C LYS A 229 3.36 17.14 21.13
N GLY A 230 3.00 17.68 19.96
CA GLY A 230 1.78 18.46 19.75
C GLY A 230 0.51 17.64 19.43
N LEU A 231 0.62 16.34 19.18
CA LEU A 231 -0.48 15.51 18.66
C LEU A 231 -1.40 15.00 19.77
N ARG A 232 -2.15 15.92 20.39
CA ARG A 232 -2.96 15.64 21.60
C ARG A 232 -4.06 14.58 21.43
N LYS A 233 -4.45 14.28 20.18
CA LYS A 233 -5.46 13.26 19.86
C LYS A 233 -4.85 11.89 19.54
N LEU A 234 -3.53 11.77 19.54
CA LEU A 234 -2.86 10.52 19.17
C LEU A 234 -3.14 9.45 20.24
N GLU A 235 -3.83 8.39 19.83
CA GLU A 235 -4.22 7.25 20.66
C GLU A 235 -3.33 6.03 20.41
N THR A 236 -2.87 5.84 19.16
CA THR A 236 -2.00 4.72 18.81
C THR A 236 -0.76 5.18 18.05
N LEU A 237 0.39 4.72 18.54
CA LEU A 237 1.68 4.89 17.90
C LEU A 237 2.38 3.53 17.78
N ASN A 238 2.53 3.06 16.55
CA ASN A 238 3.28 1.85 16.24
C ASN A 238 4.69 2.22 15.77
N MET A 239 5.71 1.78 16.51
CA MET A 239 7.12 1.98 16.16
C MET A 239 7.90 0.66 16.27
N ARG A 240 7.24 -0.47 16.02
CA ARG A 240 7.90 -1.78 16.02
C ARG A 240 9.00 -1.82 14.98
N TYR A 241 10.13 -2.45 15.32
CA TYR A 241 11.30 -2.58 14.45
C TYR A 241 11.95 -1.25 14.06
N CYS A 242 11.71 -0.17 14.82
CA CYS A 242 12.43 1.09 14.70
C CYS A 242 13.70 1.05 15.57
N ASN A 243 14.70 0.30 15.13
CA ASN A 243 15.87 -0.06 15.94
C ASN A 243 16.77 1.15 16.33
N GLY A 244 16.57 2.32 15.74
CA GLY A 244 17.32 3.55 16.07
C GLY A 244 16.74 4.35 17.24
N ILE A 245 15.55 4.01 17.74
CA ILE A 245 14.91 4.74 18.85
C ILE A 245 15.65 4.46 20.16
N THR A 246 15.97 5.54 20.87
CA THR A 246 16.65 5.53 22.17
C THR A 246 15.72 6.00 23.29
N ASP A 247 16.12 5.78 24.55
CA ASP A 247 15.39 6.31 25.72
C ASP A 247 15.25 7.84 25.68
N SER A 248 16.19 8.54 25.03
CA SER A 248 16.13 9.98 24.85
C SER A 248 14.95 10.41 23.97
N ASP A 249 14.61 9.62 22.95
CA ASP A 249 13.49 9.87 22.06
C ASP A 249 12.15 9.64 22.77
N MET A 250 12.11 8.64 23.66
CA MET A 250 10.92 8.30 24.44
C MET A 250 10.52 9.40 25.43
N LYS A 251 11.45 10.29 25.83
CA LYS A 251 11.13 11.43 26.69
C LYS A 251 10.06 12.33 26.08
N TYR A 252 10.06 12.49 24.75
CA TYR A 252 9.05 13.29 24.04
C TYR A 252 7.68 12.62 24.01
N LEU A 253 7.61 11.33 24.31
CA LEU A 253 6.38 10.57 24.40
C LEU A 253 5.84 10.43 25.82
N SER A 254 6.54 10.94 26.83
CA SER A 254 6.15 10.83 28.25
C SER A 254 4.79 11.44 28.60
N GLY A 255 4.24 12.32 27.75
CA GLY A 255 2.90 12.89 27.90
C GLY A 255 1.77 12.03 27.31
N TYR A 256 2.10 10.94 26.61
CA TYR A 256 1.13 9.98 26.08
C TYR A 256 0.86 8.89 27.12
N ASN A 257 -0.41 8.51 27.33
CA ASN A 257 -0.81 7.36 28.15
C ASN A 257 0.05 6.12 27.81
N SER A 258 0.45 5.42 28.87
CA SER A 258 1.35 4.26 28.83
C SER A 258 0.84 3.06 28.02
N SER A 259 -0.42 3.06 27.56
CA SER A 259 -0.99 2.04 26.66
C SER A 259 -0.84 2.36 25.15
N MET A 260 -0.38 3.58 24.80
CA MET A 260 -0.47 4.12 23.43
C MET A 260 0.69 3.73 22.51
N ALA A 261 1.86 3.44 23.09
CA ALA A 261 3.01 2.95 22.34
C ALA A 261 2.97 1.41 22.33
N SER A 262 2.75 0.80 21.16
CA SER A 262 3.22 -0.57 20.97
C SER A 262 4.74 -0.53 20.96
N LEU A 263 5.32 -0.64 22.16
CA LEU A 263 6.73 -0.44 22.40
C LEU A 263 7.54 -1.36 21.50
N ASN A 264 8.54 -0.75 20.86
CA ASN A 264 9.59 -1.39 20.10
C ASN A 264 9.96 -2.69 20.81
N GLN A 265 9.63 -3.84 20.23
CA GLN A 265 10.11 -5.11 20.78
C GLN A 265 11.63 -5.00 20.73
N PRO A 266 12.34 -5.03 21.87
CA PRO A 266 13.77 -5.09 21.82
C PRO A 266 14.13 -6.31 20.98
N MET A 267 15.11 -6.16 20.10
CA MET A 267 15.78 -7.28 19.48
C MET A 267 16.59 -8.06 20.54
N PHE A 268 15.98 -8.49 21.65
CA PHE A 268 16.59 -9.37 22.64
C PHE A 268 16.20 -10.85 22.43
N SER A 269 15.33 -11.16 21.46
CA SER A 269 14.99 -12.54 21.12
C SER A 269 15.69 -13.08 19.86
N TYR A 270 16.43 -12.26 19.11
CA TYR A 270 17.19 -12.74 17.93
C TYR A 270 18.65 -13.12 18.23
N ILE A 271 19.21 -12.73 19.37
CA ILE A 271 20.60 -13.10 19.74
C ILE A 271 20.70 -14.50 20.37
N LEU A 272 19.60 -15.08 20.86
CA LEU A 272 19.61 -16.43 21.45
C LEU A 272 19.08 -17.57 20.57
N ILE A 273 18.66 -17.29 19.32
CA ILE A 273 18.27 -18.36 18.37
C ILE A 273 19.26 -18.48 17.19
N TYR A 274 20.20 -17.54 17.01
CA TYR A 274 21.25 -17.66 15.98
C TYR A 274 22.52 -18.41 16.41
N ASN A 275 22.58 -18.94 17.65
CA ASN A 275 23.73 -19.73 18.12
C ASN A 275 23.41 -21.21 18.42
N ALA A 276 22.33 -21.74 17.84
CA ALA A 276 22.08 -23.18 17.89
C ALA A 276 21.37 -23.71 16.65
N MET A 277 21.86 -23.41 15.44
CA MET A 277 21.74 -24.34 14.29
C MET A 277 22.87 -24.11 13.27
N PRO A 278 23.44 -25.17 12.67
CA PRO A 278 24.60 -25.08 11.79
C PRO A 278 24.29 -24.40 10.45
N PHE A 279 25.28 -23.66 9.96
CA PHE A 279 25.35 -23.04 8.63
C PHE A 279 25.05 -24.04 7.49
N SER A 280 23.81 -24.07 7.00
CA SER A 280 23.51 -24.39 5.61
C SER A 280 22.15 -23.78 5.23
N LEU A 281 22.09 -23.13 4.06
CA LEU A 281 20.91 -22.51 3.42
C LEU A 281 20.62 -21.02 3.72
N CYS A 282 21.66 -20.18 3.80
CA CYS A 282 21.56 -18.76 3.46
C CYS A 282 22.48 -18.45 2.27
N ARG A 283 21.97 -18.57 1.03
CA ARG A 283 22.44 -17.87 -0.18
C ARG A 283 21.61 -18.31 -1.36
N PHE A 284 20.67 -17.49 -1.81
CA PHE A 284 20.24 -17.45 -3.22
C PHE A 284 19.48 -16.14 -3.43
N TYR A 285 20.21 -15.05 -3.64
CA TYR A 285 19.75 -13.89 -4.44
C TYR A 285 20.92 -12.97 -4.89
N GLU A 286 22.20 -13.34 -4.68
CA GLU A 286 23.38 -12.56 -5.10
C GLU A 286 24.42 -13.40 -5.88
N LEU A 287 23.99 -14.43 -6.63
CA LEU A 287 24.94 -15.37 -7.28
C LEU A 287 24.76 -15.56 -8.80
N GLU A 288 23.92 -14.78 -9.49
CA GLU A 288 23.83 -14.86 -10.97
C GLU A 288 24.71 -13.86 -11.72
N ARG A 289 25.29 -12.84 -11.06
CA ARG A 289 26.18 -11.86 -11.72
C ARG A 289 27.67 -12.17 -11.63
N VAL A 290 28.09 -13.15 -10.81
CA VAL A 290 29.51 -13.50 -10.63
C VAL A 290 29.93 -14.72 -11.49
N ALA A 291 28.99 -15.53 -11.94
CA ALA A 291 29.29 -16.77 -12.67
C ALA A 291 29.73 -16.57 -14.14
N THR A 292 29.43 -15.42 -14.76
CA THR A 292 29.76 -15.19 -16.19
C THR A 292 31.20 -14.70 -16.41
N VAL A 293 31.89 -14.18 -15.39
CA VAL A 293 33.26 -13.62 -15.52
C VAL A 293 34.34 -14.70 -15.35
N LEU A 294 34.03 -15.88 -14.81
CA LEU A 294 35.02 -16.93 -14.52
C LEU A 294 35.11 -18.06 -15.55
N LEU A 295 34.33 -18.04 -16.64
CA LEU A 295 34.32 -19.10 -17.66
C LEU A 295 34.99 -18.73 -19.02
N GLN A 296 35.74 -17.62 -19.10
CA GLN A 296 36.52 -17.27 -20.31
C GLN A 296 38.04 -17.41 -20.16
N ASN A 297 38.55 -18.09 -19.13
CA ASN A 297 39.98 -18.40 -19.03
C ASN A 297 40.23 -19.87 -18.64
N LYS A 298 39.74 -20.79 -19.46
CA LYS A 298 40.38 -22.09 -19.76
C LYS A 298 40.01 -22.55 -21.15
#